data_AF-A0A7S2BUE6-F1
#
_entry.id   AF-A0A7S2BUE6-F1
#
_cell.length_a   1.000
_cell.length_b   1.000
_cell.length_c   1.000
_cell.angle_alpha   90.00
_cell.angle_beta   90.00
_cell.angle_gamma   90.00
#
_symmetry.space_group_name_H-M   'P 1'
#
loop_
_entity.id
_entity.type
_entity.pdbx_description
1 polymer ?
#
loop_
_entity_poly.entity_id
_entity_poly.type
_entity_poly.pdbx_seq_one_letter_code
_entity_poly.pdbx_strand_id
1 'polypeptide(L)'
;MKGEEVHCVRDRAHLVRFDVAGEPNDGSSMKGIERALISVEPSPAHTEHCQGKLGFEPAGDKQFCYGVNEDSTCDGAQKVLPIKDGFECKNCYVSAKADAFYKLNYSLTELNSVTVGLKGIQLRAAAGVHRELSGSGTLTEGSYTFPGSDKTITLMDRLVGCPVCVRVTIKVGAPTSLEYSLKWNGQGEADAGATLDLDLGDNYVHYDSKAGWHHQALTPTHKVEPMLEVKANAEADLKLTLKTSLQVNVDNIVWYHLNMDPSLPLKLTIDGGFGPFKSAKVCLDGDALLNMEQEANLDWNLLKWHAKDHWGPSKLYSWEKRGIVHACKGVQAENSSALVV
;
A
#
# COMPACT_ATOMS: atom_id res chain seq x y z
N MET A 1 -9.72 -26.72 24.66
CA MET A 1 -9.37 -27.34 23.37
C MET A 1 -8.12 -26.68 22.84
N LYS A 2 -7.11 -27.47 22.50
CA LYS A 2 -5.87 -27.01 21.89
C LYS A 2 -5.71 -27.67 20.53
N GLY A 3 -5.28 -26.91 19.52
CA GLY A 3 -5.13 -27.42 18.17
C GLY A 3 -4.35 -26.48 17.26
N GLU A 4 -4.05 -26.99 16.08
CA GLU A 4 -3.39 -26.30 15.00
C GLU A 4 -4.04 -26.70 13.68
N GLU A 5 -4.34 -25.71 12.84
CA GLU A 5 -5.00 -25.92 11.55
C GLU A 5 -4.40 -25.02 10.49
N VAL A 6 -4.37 -25.50 9.24
CA VAL A 6 -3.97 -24.69 8.08
C VAL A 6 -5.19 -23.95 7.53
N HIS A 7 -5.08 -22.63 7.43
CA HIS A 7 -6.05 -21.76 6.75
C HIS A 7 -5.45 -21.26 5.44
N CYS A 8 -6.12 -21.54 4.33
CA CYS A 8 -5.71 -21.04 3.03
C CYS A 8 -6.34 -19.69 2.75
N VAL A 9 -5.50 -18.72 2.40
CA VAL A 9 -5.92 -17.42 1.87
C VAL A 9 -5.41 -17.38 0.44
N ARG A 10 -6.33 -17.56 -0.52
CA ARG A 10 -5.98 -17.88 -1.91
C ARG A 10 -5.06 -19.12 -1.96
N ASP A 11 -3.86 -18.98 -2.50
CA ASP A 11 -2.84 -20.00 -2.65
C ASP A 11 -1.84 -20.07 -1.48
N ARG A 12 -1.92 -19.17 -0.49
CA ARG A 12 -0.98 -19.15 0.66
C ARG A 12 -1.59 -19.77 1.92
N ALA A 13 -0.76 -20.51 2.65
CA ALA A 13 -1.12 -21.13 3.91
C ALA A 13 -0.80 -20.21 5.10
N HIS A 14 -1.75 -20.13 6.03
CA HIS A 14 -1.56 -19.57 7.37
C HIS A 14 -1.79 -20.67 8.40
N LEU A 15 -0.93 -20.71 9.40
CA LEU A 15 -1.08 -21.62 10.52
C LEU A 15 -1.89 -20.94 11.61
N VAL A 16 -3.02 -21.55 11.94
CA VAL A 16 -3.93 -21.10 12.98
C VAL A 16 -3.71 -21.99 14.19
N ARG A 17 -3.04 -21.47 15.20
CA ARG A 17 -2.87 -22.16 16.48
C ARG A 17 -3.87 -21.61 17.47
N PHE A 18 -4.52 -22.49 18.21
CA PHE A 18 -5.48 -22.08 19.21
C PHE A 18 -5.38 -22.94 20.47
N ASP A 19 -5.61 -22.30 21.61
CA ASP A 19 -5.87 -22.93 22.89
C ASP A 19 -6.99 -22.16 23.59
N VAL A 20 -8.19 -22.73 23.56
CA VAL A 20 -9.42 -22.09 24.03
C VAL A 20 -10.06 -22.89 25.16
N ALA A 21 -10.65 -22.22 26.13
CA ALA A 21 -11.39 -22.83 27.22
C ALA A 21 -12.66 -22.02 27.51
N GLY A 22 -13.71 -22.69 27.96
CA GLY A 22 -15.01 -22.09 28.27
C GLY A 22 -16.18 -23.00 27.92
N GLU A 23 -17.37 -22.42 27.96
CA GLU A 23 -18.62 -23.09 27.64
C GLU A 23 -18.84 -23.24 26.13
N PRO A 24 -19.44 -24.33 25.66
CA PRO A 24 -19.83 -24.49 24.27
C PRO A 24 -20.67 -23.33 23.75
N ASN A 25 -20.36 -22.85 22.54
CA ASN A 25 -21.07 -21.74 21.88
C ASN A 25 -20.98 -21.86 20.36
N ASP A 26 -21.70 -20.99 19.64
CA ASP A 26 -21.78 -20.97 18.17
C ASP A 26 -20.85 -19.95 17.51
N GLY A 27 -20.03 -19.24 18.31
CA GLY A 27 -19.15 -18.17 17.85
C GLY A 27 -19.86 -16.92 17.33
N SER A 28 -21.14 -16.74 17.64
CA SER A 28 -21.89 -15.49 17.37
C SER A 28 -21.50 -14.36 18.33
N SER A 29 -20.89 -14.68 19.47
CA SER A 29 -20.40 -13.72 20.46
C SER A 29 -19.21 -14.30 21.24
N MET A 30 -18.49 -13.43 21.95
CA MET A 30 -17.40 -13.83 22.84
C MET A 30 -17.88 -14.35 24.20
N LYS A 31 -19.20 -14.48 24.40
CA LYS A 31 -19.80 -14.87 25.68
C LYS A 31 -19.50 -16.35 26.00
N GLY A 32 -19.07 -16.63 27.23
CA GLY A 32 -18.80 -17.99 27.70
C GLY A 32 -17.38 -18.48 27.42
N ILE A 33 -16.54 -17.69 26.74
CA ILE A 33 -15.13 -18.02 26.56
C ILE A 33 -14.33 -17.55 27.79
N GLU A 34 -13.70 -18.49 28.48
CA GLU A 34 -12.89 -18.24 29.68
C GLU A 34 -11.43 -17.93 29.36
N ARG A 35 -10.90 -18.46 28.25
CA ARG A 35 -9.54 -18.21 27.81
C ARG A 35 -9.45 -18.46 26.32
N ALA A 36 -8.73 -17.59 25.61
CA ALA A 36 -8.27 -17.94 24.27
C ALA A 36 -6.86 -17.42 24.03
N LEU A 37 -6.00 -18.32 23.58
CA LEU A 37 -4.77 -18.02 22.89
C LEU A 37 -5.00 -18.35 21.42
N ILE A 38 -4.95 -17.37 20.53
CA ILE A 38 -5.12 -17.57 19.09
C ILE A 38 -3.96 -16.89 18.38
N SER A 39 -3.28 -17.60 17.49
CA SER A 39 -2.29 -17.00 16.60
C SER A 39 -2.56 -17.42 15.16
N VAL A 40 -2.57 -16.43 14.27
CA VAL A 40 -2.61 -16.63 12.82
C VAL A 40 -1.28 -16.13 12.28
N GLU A 41 -0.46 -17.04 11.79
CA GLU A 41 0.85 -16.72 11.23
C GLU A 41 0.98 -17.25 9.80
N PRO A 42 1.64 -16.52 8.90
CA PRO A 42 1.99 -17.03 7.57
C PRO A 42 2.84 -18.29 7.70
N SER A 43 2.57 -19.30 6.87
CA SER A 43 3.24 -20.60 6.93
C SER A 43 3.62 -21.10 5.53
N PRO A 44 4.68 -20.55 4.92
CA PRO A 44 5.13 -20.93 3.57
C PRO A 44 5.35 -22.44 3.41
N ALA A 45 5.82 -23.10 4.47
CA ALA A 45 6.05 -24.55 4.51
C ALA A 45 4.77 -25.39 4.29
N HIS A 46 3.58 -24.81 4.46
CA HIS A 46 2.31 -25.51 4.26
C HIS A 46 1.57 -25.06 2.99
N THR A 47 2.18 -24.21 2.16
CA THR A 47 1.55 -23.64 0.93
C THR A 47 1.03 -24.72 -0.01
N GLU A 48 1.69 -25.87 -0.09
CA GLU A 48 1.24 -27.03 -0.88
C GLU A 48 -0.18 -27.50 -0.51
N HIS A 49 -0.62 -27.30 0.73
CA HIS A 49 -1.98 -27.65 1.18
C HIS A 49 -3.06 -26.74 0.58
N CYS A 50 -2.66 -25.59 0.05
CA CYS A 50 -3.52 -24.62 -0.60
C CYS A 50 -3.52 -24.76 -2.13
N GLN A 51 -2.58 -25.53 -2.68
CA GLN A 51 -2.49 -25.84 -4.10
C GLN A 51 -3.56 -26.90 -4.44
N GLY A 52 -4.61 -26.49 -5.16
CA GLY A 52 -5.67 -27.39 -5.62
C GLY A 52 -7.10 -26.89 -5.47
N LYS A 53 -7.33 -25.69 -4.91
CA LYS A 53 -8.71 -25.16 -4.74
C LYS A 53 -9.14 -24.09 -5.75
N LEU A 54 -8.23 -23.48 -6.51
CA LEU A 54 -8.56 -22.52 -7.57
C LEU A 54 -7.56 -22.70 -8.73
N GLY A 55 -8.04 -22.75 -9.97
CA GLY A 55 -7.27 -23.01 -11.19
C GLY A 55 -6.32 -21.89 -11.61
N PHE A 56 -5.51 -21.37 -10.68
CA PHE A 56 -4.43 -20.44 -10.93
C PHE A 56 -3.10 -21.17 -10.75
N GLU A 57 -2.11 -20.84 -11.59
CA GLU A 57 -0.74 -21.31 -11.38
C GLU A 57 -0.26 -20.87 -10.00
N PRO A 58 0.24 -21.78 -9.14
CA PRO A 58 0.74 -21.42 -7.84
C PRO A 58 1.96 -20.50 -8.01
N ALA A 59 1.81 -19.23 -7.64
CA ALA A 59 2.93 -18.31 -7.53
C ALA A 59 3.63 -18.60 -6.20
N GLY A 60 4.58 -19.55 -6.23
CA GLY A 60 5.40 -19.92 -5.08
C GLY A 60 5.97 -18.69 -4.34
N ASP A 61 6.06 -18.79 -3.01
CA ASP A 61 6.68 -17.88 -2.04
C ASP A 61 6.29 -16.38 -2.06
N LYS A 62 5.55 -15.86 -3.03
CA LYS A 62 5.24 -14.41 -3.16
C LYS A 62 4.16 -13.93 -2.19
N GLN A 63 4.46 -12.93 -1.38
CA GLN A 63 3.56 -12.31 -0.39
C GLN A 63 2.25 -11.81 -1.02
N PHE A 64 1.21 -11.56 -0.21
CA PHE A 64 -0.04 -11.01 -0.74
C PHE A 64 0.19 -9.64 -1.35
N CYS A 65 -0.37 -9.46 -2.54
CA CYS A 65 -0.53 -8.15 -3.11
C CYS A 65 -1.78 -7.46 -2.55
N TYR A 66 -1.56 -6.36 -1.85
CA TYR A 66 -2.59 -5.41 -1.45
C TYR A 66 -2.37 -4.14 -2.24
N GLY A 67 -3.42 -3.50 -2.73
CA GLY A 67 -3.18 -2.31 -3.51
C GLY A 67 -4.43 -1.73 -4.15
N VAL A 68 -4.16 -0.74 -4.97
CA VAL A 68 -5.13 -0.16 -5.88
C VAL A 68 -4.51 -0.03 -7.26
N ASN A 69 -5.30 -0.42 -8.26
CA ASN A 69 -4.91 -0.39 -9.66
C ASN A 69 -3.62 -1.17 -9.95
N GLU A 70 -3.31 -2.18 -9.15
CA GLU A 70 -2.17 -3.08 -9.30
C GLU A 70 -2.52 -4.24 -10.24
N ASP A 71 -1.56 -4.64 -11.08
CA ASP A 71 -1.71 -5.81 -11.94
C ASP A 71 -1.55 -7.13 -11.15
N SER A 72 -1.71 -8.26 -11.86
CA SER A 72 -1.58 -9.59 -11.25
C SER A 72 -0.17 -9.92 -10.72
N THR A 73 0.85 -9.16 -11.14
CA THR A 73 2.24 -9.34 -10.69
C THR A 73 2.56 -8.53 -9.44
N CYS A 74 1.71 -7.56 -9.09
CA CYS A 74 1.93 -6.62 -8.00
C CYS A 74 3.15 -5.71 -8.24
N ASP A 75 3.54 -5.52 -9.50
CA ASP A 75 4.73 -4.78 -9.91
C ASP A 75 4.41 -3.71 -10.97
N GLY A 76 3.13 -3.50 -11.30
CA GLY A 76 2.69 -2.59 -12.35
C GLY A 76 1.24 -2.15 -12.20
N ALA A 77 0.83 -1.20 -13.06
CA ALA A 77 -0.55 -0.72 -13.12
C ALA A 77 -1.44 -1.67 -13.93
N GLN A 78 -2.64 -1.95 -13.43
CA GLN A 78 -3.64 -2.78 -14.12
C GLN A 78 -4.25 -2.08 -15.34
N LYS A 79 -4.47 -0.76 -15.24
CA LYS A 79 -5.10 0.06 -16.27
C LYS A 79 -4.68 1.52 -16.13
N VAL A 80 -4.86 2.27 -17.21
CA VAL A 80 -4.73 3.73 -17.21
C VAL A 80 -5.89 4.33 -16.40
N LEU A 81 -5.58 5.28 -15.53
CA LEU A 81 -6.59 6.00 -14.74
C LEU A 81 -6.86 7.36 -15.38
N PRO A 82 -8.12 7.65 -15.80
CA PRO A 82 -8.47 8.98 -16.30
C PRO A 82 -8.51 9.97 -15.14
N ILE A 83 -7.70 11.01 -15.22
CA ILE A 83 -7.73 12.17 -14.32
C ILE A 83 -8.57 13.27 -15.01
N LYS A 84 -9.04 14.28 -14.24
CA LYS A 84 -9.79 15.41 -14.80
C LYS A 84 -8.95 16.19 -15.83
N ASP A 85 -9.57 17.10 -16.57
CA ASP A 85 -8.89 18.09 -17.42
C ASP A 85 -7.97 17.52 -18.52
N GLY A 86 -8.28 16.33 -19.03
CA GLY A 86 -7.55 15.67 -20.12
C GLY A 86 -6.23 15.03 -19.68
N PHE A 87 -6.06 14.81 -18.37
CA PHE A 87 -4.93 14.06 -17.83
C PHE A 87 -5.22 12.56 -17.82
N GLU A 88 -4.20 11.77 -18.14
CA GLU A 88 -4.23 10.33 -17.91
C GLU A 88 -3.10 9.97 -16.97
N CYS A 89 -3.33 9.02 -16.05
CA CYS A 89 -2.24 8.40 -15.33
C CYS A 89 -2.01 6.99 -15.88
N LYS A 90 -0.99 6.87 -16.74
CA LYS A 90 -0.67 5.61 -17.44
C LYS A 90 -0.11 4.55 -16.50
N ASN A 91 0.61 4.96 -15.46
CA ASN A 91 1.32 4.05 -14.56
C ASN A 91 1.06 4.38 -13.09
N CYS A 92 -0.16 4.82 -12.76
CA CYS A 92 -0.56 5.07 -11.38
C CYS A 92 -1.01 3.79 -10.70
N TYR A 93 -0.29 3.37 -9.66
CA TYR A 93 -0.73 2.29 -8.79
C TYR A 93 -0.03 2.37 -7.45
N VAL A 94 -0.64 1.70 -6.47
CA VAL A 94 -0.02 1.41 -5.18
C VAL A 94 -0.18 -0.07 -4.95
N SER A 95 0.91 -0.70 -4.55
CA SER A 95 0.93 -2.11 -4.24
C SER A 95 1.82 -2.35 -3.03
N ALA A 96 1.44 -3.31 -2.21
CA ALA A 96 2.19 -3.76 -1.06
C ALA A 96 2.18 -5.28 -1.08
N LYS A 97 3.37 -5.86 -1.18
CA LYS A 97 3.63 -7.29 -0.95
C LYS A 97 3.88 -7.45 0.55
N ALA A 98 2.96 -8.08 1.26
CA ALA A 98 3.11 -8.31 2.70
C ALA A 98 2.29 -9.52 3.16
N ASP A 99 2.58 -10.04 4.35
CA ASP A 99 1.74 -11.03 4.99
C ASP A 99 1.17 -10.50 6.31
N ALA A 100 -0.16 -10.42 6.42
CA ALA A 100 -0.82 -10.07 7.66
C ALA A 100 -0.69 -11.18 8.71
N PHE A 101 -0.51 -10.79 9.97
CA PHE A 101 -0.51 -11.74 11.09
C PHE A 101 -1.20 -11.16 12.31
N TYR A 102 -1.61 -12.08 13.19
CA TYR A 102 -2.39 -11.74 14.36
C TYR A 102 -2.09 -12.68 15.53
N LYS A 103 -1.99 -12.13 16.74
CA LYS A 103 -1.89 -12.90 17.99
C LYS A 103 -2.82 -12.29 19.03
N LEU A 104 -3.60 -13.15 19.67
CA LEU A 104 -4.50 -12.82 20.75
C LEU A 104 -4.20 -13.69 21.94
N ASN A 105 -4.11 -13.08 23.11
CA ASN A 105 -4.03 -13.77 24.38
C ASN A 105 -4.96 -13.08 25.36
N TYR A 106 -6.02 -13.75 25.79
CA TYR A 106 -6.89 -13.26 26.85
C TYR A 106 -7.33 -14.37 27.79
N SER A 107 -7.76 -13.94 28.97
CA SER A 107 -8.46 -14.72 29.98
C SER A 107 -9.80 -14.04 30.32
N LEU A 108 -10.65 -14.73 31.07
CA LEU A 108 -11.98 -14.27 31.46
C LEU A 108 -11.95 -12.89 32.13
N THR A 109 -10.85 -12.59 32.81
CA THR A 109 -10.68 -11.39 33.65
C THR A 109 -9.90 -10.28 32.97
N GLU A 110 -9.17 -10.55 31.89
CA GLU A 110 -8.36 -9.53 31.22
C GLU A 110 -7.95 -9.95 29.80
N LEU A 111 -7.85 -8.96 28.92
CA LEU A 111 -7.03 -9.07 27.72
C LEU A 111 -5.57 -9.02 28.17
N ASN A 112 -4.80 -10.10 27.98
CA ASN A 112 -3.39 -10.10 28.37
C ASN A 112 -2.56 -9.32 27.34
N SER A 113 -2.74 -9.67 26.06
CA SER A 113 -2.03 -9.01 24.98
C SER A 113 -2.69 -9.22 23.62
N VAL A 114 -2.49 -8.27 22.71
CA VAL A 114 -2.80 -8.42 21.29
C VAL A 114 -1.64 -7.94 20.43
N THR A 115 -1.35 -8.65 19.34
CA THR A 115 -0.38 -8.23 18.32
C THR A 115 -1.04 -8.30 16.96
N VAL A 116 -0.89 -7.24 16.18
CA VAL A 116 -1.37 -7.18 14.79
C VAL A 116 -0.36 -6.42 13.94
N GLY A 117 -0.17 -6.87 12.72
CA GLY A 117 0.71 -6.19 11.78
C GLY A 117 0.89 -6.95 10.48
N LEU A 118 1.94 -6.56 9.76
CA LEU A 118 2.32 -7.04 8.45
C LEU A 118 3.80 -7.44 8.47
N LYS A 119 4.12 -8.57 7.85
CA LYS A 119 5.50 -9.06 7.71
C LYS A 119 6.05 -8.83 6.30
N GLY A 120 7.33 -8.49 6.25
CA GLY A 120 8.13 -8.31 5.03
C GLY A 120 7.57 -7.30 4.03
N ILE A 121 7.01 -6.19 4.48
CA ILE A 121 6.31 -5.24 3.62
C ILE A 121 7.25 -4.69 2.54
N GLN A 122 6.96 -5.02 1.28
CA GLN A 122 7.53 -4.36 0.11
C GLN A 122 6.46 -3.50 -0.54
N LEU A 123 6.60 -2.19 -0.44
CA LEU A 123 5.69 -1.25 -1.06
C LEU A 123 6.27 -0.76 -2.37
N ARG A 124 5.42 -0.72 -3.40
CA ARG A 124 5.70 -0.05 -4.66
C ARG A 124 4.58 0.91 -4.98
N ALA A 125 4.95 2.16 -5.22
CA ALA A 125 4.06 3.19 -5.70
C ALA A 125 4.62 3.78 -6.98
N ALA A 126 3.78 3.97 -7.98
CA ALA A 126 4.18 4.72 -9.17
C ALA A 126 3.09 5.74 -9.48
N ALA A 127 3.53 6.89 -9.98
CA ALA A 127 2.65 7.92 -10.50
C ALA A 127 3.31 8.50 -11.74
N GLY A 128 2.73 8.20 -12.91
CA GLY A 128 3.20 8.68 -14.21
C GLY A 128 2.06 9.35 -14.96
N VAL A 129 2.11 10.68 -15.05
CA VAL A 129 1.09 11.50 -15.71
C VAL A 129 1.44 11.66 -17.17
N HIS A 130 0.44 11.40 -18.00
CA HIS A 130 0.42 11.63 -19.43
C HIS A 130 -0.46 12.84 -19.74
N ARG A 131 0.02 13.73 -20.61
CA ARG A 131 -0.80 14.80 -21.19
C ARG A 131 -0.28 15.26 -22.55
N GLU A 132 -1.22 15.53 -23.45
CA GLU A 132 -1.00 16.40 -24.60
C GLU A 132 -1.06 17.86 -24.15
N LEU A 133 0.10 18.52 -24.17
CA LEU A 133 0.29 19.91 -23.80
C LEU A 133 0.09 20.79 -25.05
N SER A 134 -0.74 21.81 -24.93
CA SER A 134 -0.85 22.85 -25.94
C SER A 134 -0.92 24.24 -25.30
N GLY A 135 -0.12 25.16 -25.83
CA GLY A 135 -0.07 26.55 -25.37
C GLY A 135 0.46 26.68 -23.94
N SER A 136 -0.13 27.58 -23.18
CA SER A 136 0.19 27.78 -21.77
C SER A 136 -1.01 27.43 -20.91
N GLY A 137 -0.81 26.55 -19.94
CA GLY A 137 -1.84 26.15 -18.99
C GLY A 137 -1.79 26.98 -17.72
N THR A 138 -2.96 27.37 -17.21
CA THR A 138 -3.06 27.82 -15.82
C THR A 138 -2.81 26.65 -14.87
N LEU A 139 -2.41 26.95 -13.63
CA LEU A 139 -2.25 25.94 -12.59
C LEU A 139 -3.54 25.11 -12.48
N THR A 140 -3.41 23.80 -12.67
CA THR A 140 -4.49 22.83 -12.50
C THR A 140 -4.15 21.93 -11.33
N GLU A 141 -5.01 21.90 -10.33
CA GLU A 141 -4.83 21.08 -9.13
C GLU A 141 -6.08 20.26 -8.84
N GLY A 142 -5.88 19.11 -8.21
CA GLY A 142 -6.99 18.24 -7.86
C GLY A 142 -6.58 17.06 -7.02
N SER A 143 -7.58 16.27 -6.66
CA SER A 143 -7.41 14.98 -5.98
C SER A 143 -8.21 13.92 -6.73
N TYR A 144 -7.63 12.74 -6.85
CA TYR A 144 -8.21 11.58 -7.50
C TYR A 144 -8.15 10.38 -6.54
N THR A 145 -9.31 9.93 -6.08
CA THR A 145 -9.42 8.70 -5.29
C THR A 145 -9.40 7.48 -6.21
N PHE A 146 -8.53 6.51 -5.92
CA PHE A 146 -8.38 5.35 -6.79
C PHE A 146 -9.66 4.49 -6.75
N PRO A 147 -10.17 4.01 -7.89
CA PRO A 147 -11.34 3.16 -7.92
C PRO A 147 -11.15 1.88 -7.09
N GLY A 148 -12.07 1.61 -6.17
CA GLY A 148 -12.02 0.43 -5.29
C GLY A 148 -11.09 0.57 -4.08
N SER A 149 -10.48 1.74 -3.87
CA SER A 149 -9.64 2.02 -2.69
C SER A 149 -10.41 1.99 -1.36
N ASP A 150 -11.73 2.17 -1.41
CA ASP A 150 -12.66 2.05 -0.28
C ASP A 150 -12.97 0.59 0.09
N LYS A 151 -12.55 -0.38 -0.72
CA LYS A 151 -12.83 -1.80 -0.49
C LYS A 151 -11.83 -2.40 0.49
N THR A 152 -12.34 -3.33 1.30
CA THR A 152 -11.51 -4.20 2.12
C THR A 152 -11.55 -5.63 1.59
N ILE A 153 -10.46 -6.36 1.78
CA ILE A 153 -10.30 -7.76 1.44
C ILE A 153 -10.37 -8.56 2.75
N THR A 154 -11.32 -9.48 2.85
CA THR A 154 -11.38 -10.42 3.98
C THR A 154 -10.33 -11.51 3.78
N LEU A 155 -9.29 -11.53 4.61
CA LEU A 155 -8.27 -12.58 4.62
C LEU A 155 -8.75 -13.82 5.37
N MET A 156 -9.51 -13.61 6.44
CA MET A 156 -10.02 -14.67 7.28
C MET A 156 -11.38 -14.27 7.80
N ASP A 157 -12.33 -15.22 7.78
CA ASP A 157 -13.59 -15.15 8.51
C ASP A 157 -13.99 -16.58 8.86
N ARG A 158 -13.62 -17.05 10.05
CA ARG A 158 -13.87 -18.43 10.47
C ARG A 158 -13.99 -18.59 11.98
N LEU A 159 -14.57 -19.72 12.38
CA LEU A 159 -14.56 -20.19 13.76
C LEU A 159 -13.30 -21.01 14.04
N VAL A 160 -12.73 -20.87 15.23
CA VAL A 160 -11.58 -21.65 15.72
C VAL A 160 -11.89 -22.24 17.10
N GLY A 161 -11.37 -23.44 17.40
CA GLY A 161 -11.47 -24.02 18.75
C GLY A 161 -12.86 -24.51 19.18
N CYS A 162 -13.72 -24.90 18.24
CA CYS A 162 -15.04 -25.45 18.54
C CYS A 162 -14.96 -26.76 19.36
N PRO A 163 -15.74 -26.92 20.45
CA PRO A 163 -17.09 -26.34 20.61
C PRO A 163 -17.16 -24.98 21.31
N VAL A 164 -16.06 -24.40 21.78
CA VAL A 164 -16.03 -23.05 22.41
C VAL A 164 -15.90 -21.92 21.35
N CYS A 165 -16.11 -22.27 20.09
CA CYS A 165 -15.95 -21.50 18.84
C CYS A 165 -15.63 -20.00 18.99
N VAL A 166 -14.42 -19.58 18.63
CA VAL A 166 -14.03 -18.16 18.54
C VAL A 166 -14.06 -17.71 17.08
N ARG A 167 -14.83 -16.68 16.74
CA ARG A 167 -14.80 -16.09 15.41
C ARG A 167 -13.59 -15.18 15.25
N VAL A 168 -12.79 -15.44 14.22
CA VAL A 168 -11.65 -14.61 13.83
C VAL A 168 -11.95 -14.05 12.44
N THR A 169 -12.11 -12.73 12.37
CA THR A 169 -12.33 -12.01 11.12
C THR A 169 -11.22 -10.97 10.93
N ILE A 170 -10.40 -11.16 9.90
CA ILE A 170 -9.28 -10.28 9.56
C ILE A 170 -9.55 -9.69 8.18
N LYS A 171 -9.62 -8.36 8.12
CA LYS A 171 -9.80 -7.58 6.90
C LYS A 171 -8.59 -6.68 6.67
N VAL A 172 -8.25 -6.48 5.40
CA VAL A 172 -7.20 -5.55 4.99
C VAL A 172 -7.70 -4.56 3.97
N GLY A 173 -7.20 -3.33 4.02
CA GLY A 173 -7.58 -2.25 3.12
C GLY A 173 -6.38 -1.43 2.69
N ALA A 174 -6.51 -0.74 1.55
CA ALA A 174 -5.49 0.15 1.00
C ALA A 174 -6.10 1.45 0.44
N PRO A 175 -6.88 2.23 1.24
CA PRO A 175 -7.43 3.49 0.76
C PRO A 175 -6.32 4.40 0.26
N THR A 176 -6.53 4.92 -0.95
CA THR A 176 -5.47 5.57 -1.72
C THR A 176 -6.06 6.69 -2.59
N SER A 177 -5.41 7.84 -2.56
CA SER A 177 -5.70 8.97 -3.43
C SER A 177 -4.41 9.60 -3.95
N LEU A 178 -4.49 10.20 -5.14
CA LEU A 178 -3.44 11.02 -5.73
C LEU A 178 -3.89 12.47 -5.73
N GLU A 179 -3.14 13.31 -5.03
CA GLU A 179 -3.17 14.75 -5.18
C GLU A 179 -2.17 15.16 -6.26
N TYR A 180 -2.59 16.05 -7.15
CA TYR A 180 -1.76 16.52 -8.25
C TYR A 180 -1.86 18.03 -8.42
N SER A 181 -0.78 18.62 -8.92
CA SER A 181 -0.73 20.01 -9.34
C SER A 181 0.16 20.11 -10.58
N LEU A 182 -0.36 20.69 -11.67
CA LEU A 182 0.41 20.91 -12.90
C LEU A 182 0.28 22.35 -13.37
N LYS A 183 1.42 22.93 -13.76
CA LYS A 183 1.51 24.12 -14.59
C LYS A 183 2.41 23.83 -15.77
N TRP A 184 2.06 24.28 -16.97
CA TRP A 184 2.88 24.03 -18.16
C TRP A 184 2.93 25.23 -19.11
N ASN A 185 3.97 25.22 -19.95
CA ASN A 185 4.14 26.14 -21.06
C ASN A 185 4.81 25.41 -22.23
N GLY A 186 4.19 25.46 -23.41
CA GLY A 186 4.71 24.85 -24.63
C GLY A 186 3.74 23.89 -25.30
N GLN A 187 4.25 23.08 -26.23
CA GLN A 187 3.45 22.15 -27.00
C GLN A 187 4.12 20.78 -27.10
N GLY A 188 3.30 19.74 -27.03
CA GLY A 188 3.67 18.35 -27.34
C GLY A 188 3.18 17.35 -26.30
N GLU A 189 3.67 16.11 -26.41
CA GLU A 189 3.28 14.99 -25.56
C GLU A 189 4.34 14.72 -24.49
N ALA A 190 3.93 14.63 -23.22
CA ALA A 190 4.83 14.29 -22.12
C ALA A 190 4.22 13.23 -21.19
N ASP A 191 5.01 12.20 -20.91
CA ASP A 191 4.84 11.25 -19.82
C ASP A 191 5.91 11.55 -18.77
N ALA A 192 5.50 11.99 -17.58
CA ALA A 192 6.40 12.37 -16.50
C ALA A 192 5.94 11.81 -15.16
N GLY A 193 6.88 11.32 -14.37
CA GLY A 193 6.59 10.70 -13.09
C GLY A 193 7.78 10.06 -12.42
N ALA A 194 7.51 9.23 -11.42
CA ALA A 194 8.50 8.34 -10.84
C ALA A 194 7.84 7.09 -10.23
N THR A 195 8.65 6.06 -10.05
CA THR A 195 8.35 4.89 -9.22
C THR A 195 9.13 5.00 -7.90
N LEU A 196 8.49 4.66 -6.80
CA LEU A 196 9.05 4.56 -5.46
C LEU A 196 8.89 3.12 -4.97
N ASP A 197 10.02 2.47 -4.73
CA ASP A 197 10.09 1.16 -4.08
C ASP A 197 10.58 1.34 -2.65
N LEU A 198 9.88 0.73 -1.70
CA LEU A 198 10.21 0.72 -0.28
C LEU A 198 10.23 -0.73 0.23
N ASP A 199 11.32 -1.11 0.87
CA ASP A 199 11.34 -2.29 1.74
C ASP A 199 11.28 -1.82 3.18
N LEU A 200 10.16 -2.11 3.84
CA LEU A 200 9.93 -1.72 5.23
C LEU A 200 10.22 -2.87 6.20
N GLY A 201 10.38 -4.11 5.72
CA GLY A 201 10.47 -5.29 6.58
C GLY A 201 9.18 -5.53 7.39
N ASP A 202 9.33 -6.00 8.63
CA ASP A 202 8.20 -6.30 9.50
C ASP A 202 7.71 -5.04 10.23
N ASN A 203 6.41 -4.78 10.19
CA ASN A 203 5.80 -3.72 10.98
C ASN A 203 4.57 -4.25 11.73
N TYR A 204 4.59 -4.12 13.06
CA TYR A 204 3.48 -4.49 13.91
C TYR A 204 3.42 -3.67 15.18
N VAL A 205 2.23 -3.68 15.77
CA VAL A 205 1.96 -3.18 17.11
C VAL A 205 1.64 -4.32 18.05
N HIS A 206 2.07 -4.18 19.29
CA HIS A 206 1.78 -5.08 20.38
C HIS A 206 1.22 -4.28 21.55
N TYR A 207 0.04 -4.66 22.02
CA TYR A 207 -0.52 -4.15 23.26
C TYR A 207 -0.37 -5.23 24.33
N ASP A 208 0.13 -4.83 25.51
CA ASP A 208 0.17 -5.61 26.73
C ASP A 208 -0.63 -4.88 27.83
N SER A 209 -1.42 -5.60 28.62
CA SER A 209 -2.29 -4.96 29.62
C SER A 209 -1.56 -4.24 30.74
N LYS A 210 -0.27 -4.57 30.97
CA LYS A 210 0.54 -3.99 32.05
C LYS A 210 1.52 -2.96 31.52
N ALA A 211 2.11 -3.21 30.35
CA ALA A 211 3.14 -2.36 29.75
C ALA A 211 2.59 -1.37 28.70
N GLY A 212 1.37 -1.57 28.20
CA GLY A 212 0.74 -0.75 27.18
C GLY A 212 1.24 -1.11 25.77
N TRP A 213 1.29 -0.10 24.90
CA TRP A 213 1.66 -0.27 23.50
C TRP A 213 3.18 -0.31 23.29
N HIS A 214 3.60 -1.28 22.49
CA HIS A 214 4.94 -1.44 21.94
C HIS A 214 4.85 -1.56 20.42
N HIS A 215 5.88 -1.10 19.72
CA HIS A 215 5.97 -1.19 18.27
C HIS A 215 7.37 -1.61 17.87
N GLN A 216 7.49 -2.22 16.69
CA GLN A 216 8.78 -2.51 16.09
C GLN A 216 9.30 -1.27 15.34
N ALA A 217 10.55 -0.88 15.60
CA ALA A 217 11.22 0.15 14.81
C ALA A 217 11.63 -0.40 13.44
N LEU A 218 11.42 0.38 12.38
CA LEU A 218 11.79 0.01 11.02
C LEU A 218 13.13 0.59 10.61
N THR A 219 13.78 -0.06 9.65
CA THR A 219 14.89 0.52 8.88
C THR A 219 14.55 0.44 7.39
N PRO A 220 13.77 1.40 6.86
CA PRO A 220 13.32 1.35 5.47
C PRO A 220 14.49 1.47 4.49
N THR A 221 14.47 0.67 3.43
CA THR A 221 15.26 0.96 2.23
C THR A 221 14.37 1.55 1.16
N HIS A 222 14.92 2.42 0.33
CA HIS A 222 14.16 3.15 -0.68
C HIS A 222 14.92 3.19 -2.00
N LYS A 223 14.17 3.10 -3.10
CA LYS A 223 14.65 3.31 -4.46
C LYS A 223 13.64 4.17 -5.20
N VAL A 224 14.13 5.19 -5.89
CA VAL A 224 13.31 6.05 -6.74
C VAL A 224 13.82 5.94 -8.16
N GLU A 225 12.91 5.70 -9.09
CA GLU A 225 13.21 5.60 -10.51
C GLU A 225 12.39 6.63 -11.28
N PRO A 226 13.04 7.58 -11.99
CA PRO A 226 12.34 8.57 -12.80
C PRO A 226 11.62 7.90 -13.97
N MET A 227 10.44 8.42 -14.31
CA MET A 227 9.70 8.07 -15.52
C MET A 227 9.63 9.30 -16.42
N LEU A 228 10.25 9.22 -17.59
CA LEU A 228 10.23 10.31 -18.56
C LEU A 228 10.10 9.75 -19.97
N GLU A 229 9.03 10.07 -20.68
CA GLU A 229 8.93 9.92 -22.14
C GLU A 229 8.39 11.23 -22.71
N VAL A 230 9.07 11.78 -23.73
CA VAL A 230 8.71 13.10 -24.25
C VAL A 230 8.84 13.13 -25.75
N LYS A 231 7.81 13.64 -26.41
CA LYS A 231 7.78 14.02 -27.83
C LYS A 231 7.34 15.48 -27.93
N ALA A 232 8.10 16.38 -27.30
CA ALA A 232 7.62 17.74 -27.08
C ALA A 232 8.75 18.74 -26.86
N ASN A 233 8.37 20.01 -27.03
CA ASN A 233 9.09 21.18 -26.54
C ASN A 233 8.19 21.85 -25.51
N ALA A 234 8.17 21.30 -24.29
CA ALA A 234 7.36 21.84 -23.20
C ALA A 234 8.17 21.90 -21.90
N GLU A 235 7.86 22.92 -21.10
CA GLU A 235 8.26 23.02 -19.70
C GLU A 235 7.02 22.79 -18.82
N ALA A 236 7.20 22.11 -17.68
CA ALA A 236 6.11 21.82 -16.77
C ALA A 236 6.58 21.72 -15.32
N ASP A 237 5.81 22.28 -14.39
CA ASP A 237 5.95 22.06 -12.95
C ASP A 237 4.86 21.07 -12.53
N LEU A 238 5.24 19.86 -12.14
CA LEU A 238 4.35 18.76 -11.78
C LEU A 238 4.58 18.35 -10.33
N LYS A 239 3.60 18.51 -9.46
CA LYS A 239 3.64 17.94 -8.11
C LYS A 239 2.68 16.76 -8.04
N LEU A 240 3.18 15.61 -7.59
CA LEU A 240 2.38 14.42 -7.31
C LEU A 240 2.53 14.09 -5.84
N THR A 241 1.42 13.90 -5.14
CA THR A 241 1.40 13.46 -3.75
C THR A 241 0.41 12.32 -3.64
N LEU A 242 0.90 11.15 -3.29
CA LEU A 242 0.10 9.95 -3.16
C LEU A 242 -0.16 9.72 -1.66
N LYS A 243 -1.42 9.71 -1.27
CA LYS A 243 -1.85 9.40 0.09
C LYS A 243 -2.38 7.99 0.12
N THR A 244 -1.80 7.12 0.95
CA THR A 244 -2.24 5.73 1.07
C THR A 244 -2.16 5.25 2.52
N SER A 245 -2.96 4.27 2.88
CA SER A 245 -2.95 3.66 4.22
C SER A 245 -3.08 2.15 4.10
N LEU A 246 -2.11 1.39 4.58
CA LEU A 246 -2.25 -0.06 4.73
C LEU A 246 -2.96 -0.35 6.04
N GLN A 247 -4.17 -0.89 5.96
CA GLN A 247 -5.05 -1.09 7.09
C GLN A 247 -5.20 -2.58 7.36
N VAL A 248 -5.02 -3.00 8.62
CA VAL A 248 -5.33 -4.35 9.12
C VAL A 248 -6.36 -4.21 10.23
N ASN A 249 -7.52 -4.81 10.04
CA ASN A 249 -8.63 -4.77 10.99
C ASN A 249 -8.99 -6.19 11.43
N VAL A 250 -8.95 -6.41 12.74
CA VAL A 250 -9.47 -7.61 13.39
C VAL A 250 -10.78 -7.22 14.07
N ASP A 251 -11.90 -7.66 13.49
CA ASP A 251 -13.24 -7.19 13.85
C ASP A 251 -13.48 -7.29 15.37
N ASN A 252 -13.91 -6.16 15.97
CA ASN A 252 -14.24 -6.03 17.40
C ASN A 252 -13.07 -6.32 18.38
N ILE A 253 -11.83 -6.18 17.92
CA ILE A 253 -10.65 -6.39 18.77
C ILE A 253 -9.66 -5.24 18.59
N VAL A 254 -9.05 -5.15 17.41
CA VAL A 254 -7.95 -4.21 17.17
C VAL A 254 -7.90 -3.84 15.69
N TRP A 255 -7.60 -2.58 15.40
CA TRP A 255 -7.16 -2.17 14.08
C TRP A 255 -5.77 -1.53 14.15
N TYR A 256 -5.05 -1.64 13.04
CA TYR A 256 -3.74 -1.05 12.83
C TYR A 256 -3.69 -0.42 11.44
N HIS A 257 -3.27 0.85 11.37
CA HIS A 257 -3.06 1.55 10.10
C HIS A 257 -1.62 2.02 9.98
N LEU A 258 -1.04 1.80 8.80
CA LEU A 258 0.23 2.37 8.36
C LEU A 258 -0.07 3.39 7.26
N ASN A 259 -0.06 4.65 7.64
CA ASN A 259 -0.35 5.80 6.78
C ASN A 259 0.95 6.27 6.09
N MET A 260 0.88 6.52 4.79
CA MET A 260 2.02 6.89 3.97
C MET A 260 1.65 8.03 3.02
N ASP A 261 2.53 9.02 2.95
CA ASP A 261 2.35 10.22 2.14
C ASP A 261 3.62 10.52 1.32
N PRO A 262 3.95 9.70 0.30
CA PRO A 262 5.00 10.03 -0.64
C PRO A 262 4.62 11.22 -1.55
N SER A 263 5.56 12.16 -1.71
CA SER A 263 5.43 13.32 -2.58
C SER A 263 6.63 13.47 -3.50
N LEU A 264 6.33 13.79 -4.76
CA LEU A 264 7.26 13.98 -5.86
C LEU A 264 6.99 15.35 -6.49
N PRO A 265 7.63 16.43 -6.00
CA PRO A 265 7.70 17.68 -6.72
C PRO A 265 8.70 17.52 -7.88
N LEU A 266 8.17 17.50 -9.09
CA LEU A 266 8.88 17.28 -10.34
C LEU A 266 8.84 18.55 -11.21
N LYS A 267 9.89 18.74 -11.98
CA LYS A 267 10.04 19.83 -12.92
C LYS A 267 10.59 19.30 -14.24
N LEU A 268 9.82 19.52 -15.29
CA LEU A 268 10.21 19.28 -16.67
C LEU A 268 10.81 20.57 -17.24
N THR A 269 12.06 20.50 -17.69
CA THR A 269 12.78 21.63 -18.31
C THR A 269 13.35 21.25 -19.66
N ILE A 270 13.60 22.26 -20.50
CA ILE A 270 14.29 22.09 -21.78
C ILE A 270 15.70 22.66 -21.62
N ASP A 271 16.71 21.83 -21.88
CA ASP A 271 18.11 22.24 -21.97
C ASP A 271 18.58 22.21 -23.43
N GLY A 272 19.46 23.15 -23.80
CA GLY A 272 19.93 23.36 -25.17
C GLY A 272 19.05 24.33 -25.98
N GLY A 273 19.06 24.20 -27.30
CA GLY A 273 18.27 25.08 -28.17
C GLY A 273 17.83 24.40 -29.44
N PHE A 274 16.79 24.95 -30.07
CA PHE A 274 16.26 24.47 -31.35
C PHE A 274 17.02 25.14 -32.49
N GLY A 275 17.95 24.42 -33.12
CA GLY A 275 18.71 24.94 -34.27
C GLY A 275 19.41 23.81 -35.03
N PRO A 276 19.85 24.07 -36.28
CA PRO A 276 20.37 23.02 -37.19
C PRO A 276 21.61 22.27 -36.67
N PHE A 277 22.26 22.79 -35.63
CA PHE A 277 23.41 22.18 -34.97
C PHE A 277 23.27 22.09 -33.45
N LYS A 278 22.05 22.26 -32.91
CA LYS A 278 21.79 22.22 -31.47
C LYS A 278 20.91 21.01 -31.14
N SER A 279 21.31 20.22 -30.15
CA SER A 279 20.48 19.17 -29.56
C SER A 279 19.69 19.76 -28.40
N ALA A 280 18.37 19.74 -28.47
CA ALA A 280 17.53 19.98 -27.31
C ALA A 280 17.38 18.69 -26.50
N LYS A 281 17.40 18.82 -25.18
CA LYS A 281 17.08 17.74 -24.24
C LYS A 281 15.95 18.19 -23.35
N VAL A 282 15.03 17.29 -23.06
CA VAL A 282 14.03 17.49 -22.02
C VAL A 282 14.50 16.74 -20.79
N CYS A 283 14.60 17.44 -19.68
CA CYS A 283 15.03 16.91 -18.39
C CYS A 283 13.87 16.95 -17.39
N LEU A 284 13.73 15.86 -16.63
CA LEU A 284 12.86 15.74 -15.47
C LEU A 284 13.75 15.76 -14.24
N ASP A 285 13.62 16.81 -13.45
CA ASP A 285 14.31 16.99 -12.18
C ASP A 285 13.29 17.01 -11.05
N GLY A 286 13.64 16.47 -9.88
CA GLY A 286 12.73 16.52 -8.76
C GLY A 286 13.27 15.95 -7.47
N ASP A 287 12.53 16.25 -6.42
CA ASP A 287 12.79 15.72 -5.09
C ASP A 287 11.87 14.52 -4.83
N ALA A 288 12.19 13.74 -3.81
CA ALA A 288 11.26 12.77 -3.26
C ALA A 288 11.17 12.97 -1.75
N LEU A 289 9.93 13.00 -1.26
CA LEU A 289 9.59 13.08 0.15
C LEU A 289 8.74 11.86 0.49
N LEU A 290 8.95 11.29 1.67
CA LEU A 290 8.12 10.23 2.21
C LEU A 290 7.92 10.51 3.69
N ASN A 291 6.66 10.59 4.10
CA ASN A 291 6.28 10.53 5.51
C ASN A 291 5.48 9.25 5.76
N MET A 292 5.81 8.59 6.86
CA MET A 292 5.06 7.42 7.33
C MET A 292 4.65 7.65 8.78
N GLU A 293 3.39 7.35 9.05
CA GLU A 293 2.78 7.41 10.36
C GLU A 293 2.04 6.12 10.62
N GLN A 294 1.92 5.76 11.89
CA GLN A 294 1.23 4.56 12.29
C GLN A 294 0.33 4.84 13.47
N GLU A 295 -0.78 4.14 13.52
CA GLU A 295 -1.76 4.23 14.57
C GLU A 295 -2.45 2.88 14.77
N ALA A 296 -2.91 2.66 15.99
CA ALA A 296 -3.66 1.48 16.35
C ALA A 296 -4.75 1.85 17.34
N ASN A 297 -5.80 1.04 17.36
CA ASN A 297 -6.84 1.15 18.36
C ASN A 297 -7.25 -0.24 18.80
N LEU A 298 -7.37 -0.38 20.10
CA LEU A 298 -7.94 -1.53 20.76
C LEU A 298 -9.36 -1.18 21.18
N ASP A 299 -10.33 -1.96 20.71
CA ASP A 299 -11.70 -1.93 21.22
C ASP A 299 -12.12 -3.36 21.52
N TRP A 300 -11.77 -3.82 22.71
CA TRP A 300 -12.08 -5.16 23.20
C TRP A 300 -13.20 -5.12 24.22
N ASN A 301 -14.21 -5.97 24.01
CA ASN A 301 -15.37 -6.07 24.88
C ASN A 301 -15.65 -7.54 25.26
N LEU A 302 -15.39 -7.90 26.52
CA LEU A 302 -15.66 -9.24 27.05
C LEU A 302 -16.35 -9.18 28.42
N LEU A 303 -17.63 -9.57 28.47
CA LEU A 303 -18.45 -9.70 29.69
C LEU A 303 -18.45 -8.46 30.59
N LYS A 304 -17.54 -8.38 31.57
CA LYS A 304 -17.43 -7.30 32.56
C LYS A 304 -16.23 -6.38 32.33
N TRP A 305 -15.36 -6.73 31.38
CA TRP A 305 -14.12 -6.02 31.11
C TRP A 305 -14.14 -5.44 29.71
N HIS A 306 -13.85 -4.15 29.65
CA HIS A 306 -13.67 -3.40 28.42
C HIS A 306 -12.24 -2.89 28.41
N ALA A 307 -11.49 -3.24 27.37
CA ALA A 307 -10.19 -2.63 27.13
C ALA A 307 -10.35 -1.76 25.90
N LYS A 308 -10.32 -0.45 26.12
CA LYS A 308 -10.27 0.55 25.06
C LYS A 308 -9.01 1.34 25.21
N ASP A 309 -8.18 1.33 24.18
CA ASP A 309 -6.96 2.10 24.17
C ASP A 309 -6.63 2.54 22.74
N HIS A 310 -5.96 3.67 22.60
CA HIS A 310 -5.57 4.21 21.31
C HIS A 310 -4.11 4.62 21.36
N TRP A 311 -3.38 4.22 20.32
CA TRP A 311 -2.00 4.59 20.13
C TRP A 311 -1.82 5.30 18.79
N GLY A 312 -1.13 6.43 18.82
CA GLY A 312 -0.85 7.25 17.66
C GLY A 312 -1.81 8.43 17.47
N PRO A 313 -1.76 9.09 16.30
CA PRO A 313 -0.78 8.86 15.23
C PRO A 313 0.66 9.10 15.71
N SER A 314 1.56 8.18 15.39
CA SER A 314 2.98 8.26 15.72
C SER A 314 3.81 8.30 14.45
N LYS A 315 4.72 9.29 14.36
CA LYS A 315 5.67 9.39 13.26
C LYS A 315 6.61 8.18 13.28
N LEU A 316 6.59 7.40 12.21
CA LEU A 316 7.38 6.19 12.06
C LEU A 316 8.66 6.46 11.28
N TYR A 317 8.55 7.20 10.18
CA TYR A 317 9.67 7.50 9.30
C TYR A 317 9.40 8.79 8.55
N SER A 318 10.47 9.52 8.26
CA SER A 318 10.41 10.67 7.37
C SER A 318 11.73 10.81 6.65
N TRP A 319 11.62 11.00 5.35
CA TRP A 319 12.74 11.04 4.45
C TRP A 319 12.46 12.07 3.37
N GLU A 320 13.49 12.84 3.07
CA GLU A 320 13.53 13.79 1.96
C GLU A 320 14.88 13.61 1.29
N LYS A 321 14.87 13.46 -0.04
CA LYS A 321 16.09 13.51 -0.83
C LYS A 321 15.88 14.41 -2.04
N ARG A 322 16.62 15.52 -2.03
CA ARG A 322 16.59 16.50 -3.09
C ARG A 322 17.34 16.03 -4.32
N GLY A 323 16.80 16.32 -5.49
CA GLY A 323 17.39 15.96 -6.79
C GLY A 323 17.58 14.45 -7.00
N ILE A 324 16.83 13.60 -6.29
CA ILE A 324 16.91 12.14 -6.49
C ILE A 324 16.25 11.72 -7.80
N VAL A 325 15.27 12.48 -8.26
CA VAL A 325 14.63 12.26 -9.56
C VAL A 325 15.40 13.07 -10.57
N HIS A 326 16.12 12.39 -11.47
CA HIS A 326 16.81 13.02 -12.59
C HIS A 326 16.81 12.10 -13.81
N ALA A 327 16.22 12.56 -14.91
CA ALA A 327 16.31 11.91 -16.20
C ALA A 327 16.29 12.94 -17.33
N CYS A 328 17.13 12.77 -18.35
CA CYS A 328 17.10 13.62 -19.55
C CYS A 328 16.98 12.77 -20.82
N LYS A 329 16.11 13.18 -21.74
CA LYS A 329 15.96 12.57 -23.06
C LYS A 329 16.19 13.61 -24.17
N GLY A 330 16.92 13.23 -25.21
CA GLY A 330 17.10 14.08 -26.39
C GLY A 330 15.80 14.17 -27.20
N VAL A 331 15.49 15.35 -27.72
CA VAL A 331 14.35 15.56 -28.62
C VAL A 331 14.82 15.30 -30.04
N GLN A 332 14.25 14.30 -30.72
CA GLN A 332 14.43 14.16 -32.17
C GLN A 332 13.52 15.18 -32.86
N ALA A 333 14.09 16.04 -33.70
CA ALA A 333 13.28 16.86 -34.59
C ALA A 333 12.54 15.92 -35.55
N GLU A 334 11.20 15.88 -35.49
CA GLU A 334 10.44 15.21 -36.53
C GLU A 334 10.79 15.87 -37.87
N ASN A 335 11.36 15.09 -38.79
CA ASN A 335 11.49 15.51 -40.18
C ASN A 335 10.08 15.75 -40.71
N SER A 336 9.68 17.01 -40.83
CA SER A 336 8.50 17.46 -41.55
C SER A 336 8.69 17.22 -43.06
N SER A 337 8.67 15.95 -43.45
CA SER A 337 8.63 15.52 -44.84
C SER A 337 7.17 15.49 -45.32
N ALA A 338 6.56 16.66 -45.52
CA ALA A 338 5.37 16.79 -46.38
C ALA A 338 5.11 18.26 -46.76
N LEU A 339 6.02 18.85 -47.52
CA LEU A 339 5.71 19.94 -48.44
C LEU A 339 6.52 19.70 -49.71
N VAL A 340 5.93 18.92 -50.62
CA VAL A 340 6.32 18.92 -52.02
C VAL A 340 5.07 19.23 -52.83
N VAL A 341 5.01 20.52 -53.19
CA VAL A 341 4.31 21.19 -54.31
C VAL A 341 2.82 20.90 -54.53
#